data_AF-A0A5M6CT43-F1
#
_entry.id   AF-A0A5M6CT43-F1
#
_cell.length_a   1.000
_cell.length_b   1.000
_cell.length_c   1.000
_cell.angle_alpha   90.00
_cell.angle_beta   90.00
_cell.angle_gamma   90.00
#
_symmetry.space_group_name_H-M   'P 1'
#
loop_
_entity.id
_entity.type
_entity.pdbx_description
1 polymer ?
#
loop_
_entity_poly.entity_id
_entity_poly.type
_entity_poly.pdbx_seq_one_letter_code
_entity_poly.pdbx_strand_id
1 'polypeptide(L)'
;MNFSRDTFASQLGKTSGVAVSGSWKQWKQTSGSLNQELDYSYNGTNWRSWSPESSKMPTDLGMIVSCKIDFANGAGDDHIILIVGFLKVKNDAPAINFVEASLQFYDDTSLNITSGPIKVDPSSTTPQDIGSLLFNALDSQLQSEKSQLGSGTTLTGRQNLSYIAKINVNALKGTVSA
;
A
#
# COMPACT_ATOMS: atom_id res chain seq x y z
N MET A 1 17.49 -11.31 0.93
CA MET A 1 16.41 -10.36 1.21
C MET A 1 15.25 -11.06 1.86
N ASN A 2 14.66 -10.45 2.88
CA ASN A 2 13.52 -10.97 3.64
C ASN A 2 12.53 -9.84 3.97
N PHE A 3 11.23 -10.18 3.99
CA PHE A 3 10.14 -9.29 4.38
C PHE A 3 9.70 -9.59 5.82
N SER A 4 9.45 -8.56 6.63
CA SER A 4 9.00 -8.71 8.03
C SER A 4 7.64 -8.03 8.28
N ARG A 5 6.57 -8.80 8.44
CA ARG A 5 5.23 -8.27 8.74
C ARG A 5 5.18 -7.39 10.00
N ASP A 6 5.90 -7.77 11.05
CA ASP A 6 5.92 -6.99 12.29
C ASP A 6 6.65 -5.65 12.11
N THR A 7 7.71 -5.65 11.30
CA THR A 7 8.38 -4.40 10.92
C THR A 7 7.44 -3.53 10.10
N PHE A 8 6.67 -4.08 9.16
CA PHE A 8 5.67 -3.32 8.42
C PHE A 8 4.65 -2.64 9.36
N ALA A 9 4.08 -3.39 10.31
CA ALA A 9 3.14 -2.84 11.28
C ALA A 9 3.76 -1.70 12.10
N SER A 10 5.02 -1.88 12.55
CA SER A 10 5.78 -0.86 13.26
C SER A 10 6.03 0.38 12.40
N GLN A 11 6.42 0.23 11.14
CA GLN A 11 6.67 1.36 10.24
C GLN A 11 5.38 2.11 9.92
N LEU A 12 4.27 1.39 9.70
CA LEU A 12 2.96 1.98 9.47
C LEU A 12 2.55 2.87 10.67
N GLY A 13 2.72 2.36 11.90
CA GLY A 13 2.41 3.09 13.14
C GLY A 13 3.30 4.30 13.45
N LYS A 14 4.41 4.51 12.73
CA LYS A 14 5.22 5.74 12.84
C LYS A 14 4.65 6.91 12.03
N THR A 15 3.67 6.65 11.16
CA THR A 15 3.05 7.68 10.33
C THR A 15 2.10 8.52 11.16
N SER A 16 2.22 9.85 11.09
CA SER A 16 1.31 10.75 11.79
C SER A 16 -0.15 10.51 11.37
N GLY A 17 -1.06 10.51 12.35
CA GLY A 17 -2.49 10.27 12.12
C GLY A 17 -2.86 8.79 11.97
N VAL A 18 -1.88 7.88 11.93
CA VAL A 18 -2.12 6.43 11.91
C VAL A 18 -2.13 5.87 13.32
N ALA A 19 -3.16 5.07 13.64
CA ALA A 19 -3.21 4.27 14.86
C ALA A 19 -3.40 2.79 14.49
N VAL A 20 -2.39 1.96 14.75
CA VAL A 20 -2.43 0.52 14.48
C VAL A 20 -3.16 -0.20 15.60
N SER A 21 -4.16 -1.00 15.23
CA SER A 21 -5.06 -1.69 16.15
C SER A 21 -4.55 -3.10 16.45
N GLY A 22 -3.56 -3.20 17.35
CA GLY A 22 -3.01 -4.49 17.81
C GLY A 22 -2.01 -5.12 16.85
N SER A 23 -1.98 -6.47 16.82
CA SER A 23 -1.06 -7.26 16.00
C SER A 23 -1.76 -7.91 14.82
N TRP A 24 -0.98 -8.46 13.88
CA TRP A 24 -1.48 -9.34 12.84
C TRP A 24 -2.33 -10.46 13.43
N LYS A 25 -3.51 -10.69 12.87
CA LYS A 25 -4.46 -11.71 13.34
C LYS A 25 -5.06 -12.49 12.17
N GLN A 26 -5.45 -13.73 12.41
CA GLN A 26 -6.13 -14.54 11.41
C GLN A 26 -7.53 -13.98 11.14
N TRP A 27 -7.90 -13.82 9.87
CA TRP A 27 -9.25 -13.38 9.51
C TRP A 27 -10.27 -14.49 9.75
N LYS A 28 -11.19 -14.31 10.70
CA LYS A 28 -12.32 -15.23 10.95
C LYS A 28 -11.88 -16.71 10.98
N GLN A 29 -12.66 -17.60 10.38
CA GLN A 29 -12.42 -19.06 10.33
C GLN A 29 -11.50 -19.46 9.16
N THR A 30 -10.57 -18.60 8.77
CA THR A 30 -9.57 -18.94 7.74
C THR A 30 -8.31 -19.50 8.37
N SER A 31 -7.44 -20.08 7.55
CA SER A 31 -6.12 -20.56 7.94
C SER A 31 -5.06 -20.07 6.96
N GLY A 32 -3.80 -20.06 7.39
CA GLY A 32 -2.66 -19.74 6.55
C GLY A 32 -2.26 -18.27 6.61
N SER A 33 -0.97 -18.03 6.39
CA SER A 33 -0.34 -16.72 6.66
C SER A 33 -0.85 -15.59 5.78
N LEU A 34 -1.29 -15.86 4.55
CA LEU A 34 -1.84 -14.85 3.64
C LEU A 34 -3.24 -14.36 4.05
N ASN A 35 -3.95 -15.11 4.89
CA ASN A 35 -5.26 -14.75 5.42
C ASN A 35 -5.16 -14.01 6.76
N GLN A 36 -3.99 -13.45 7.09
CA GLN A 36 -3.80 -12.59 8.23
C GLN A 36 -4.03 -11.13 7.85
N GLU A 37 -4.57 -10.36 8.78
CA GLU A 37 -4.87 -8.95 8.61
C GLU A 37 -4.28 -8.09 9.73
N LEU A 38 -4.07 -6.82 9.43
CA LEU A 38 -3.71 -5.78 10.37
C LEU A 38 -4.71 -4.63 10.20
N ASP A 39 -5.54 -4.42 11.22
CA ASP A 39 -6.45 -3.26 11.25
C ASP A 39 -5.70 -2.02 11.78
N TYR A 40 -6.02 -0.87 11.21
CA TYR A 40 -5.52 0.43 11.67
C TYR A 40 -6.53 1.52 11.33
N SER A 41 -6.34 2.72 11.87
CA SER A 41 -7.09 3.90 11.46
C SER A 41 -6.15 4.99 10.96
N TYR A 42 -6.64 5.83 10.05
CA TYR A 42 -6.01 7.07 9.64
C TYR A 42 -7.01 8.20 9.81
N ASN A 43 -6.69 9.16 10.69
CA ASN A 43 -7.55 10.30 11.01
C ASN A 43 -9.01 9.89 11.35
N GLY A 44 -9.18 8.78 12.07
CA GLY A 44 -10.49 8.26 12.48
C GLY A 44 -11.21 7.39 11.44
N THR A 45 -10.68 7.25 10.23
CA THR A 45 -11.19 6.33 9.20
C THR A 45 -10.49 4.97 9.34
N ASN A 46 -11.24 3.87 9.32
CA ASN A 46 -10.70 2.53 9.50
C ASN A 46 -10.21 1.91 8.19
N TRP A 47 -9.09 1.20 8.28
CA TRP A 47 -8.40 0.54 7.19
C TRP A 47 -7.90 -0.82 7.64
N ARG A 48 -7.66 -1.69 6.67
CA ARG A 48 -7.11 -3.02 6.90
C ARG A 48 -6.07 -3.34 5.86
N SER A 49 -4.87 -3.74 6.28
CA SER A 49 -3.88 -4.31 5.36
C SER A 49 -3.88 -5.82 5.51
N TRP A 50 -3.95 -6.54 4.39
CA TRP A 50 -3.78 -7.99 4.35
C TRP A 50 -2.30 -8.35 4.34
N SER A 51 -1.98 -9.53 4.86
CA SER A 51 -0.61 -10.04 4.90
C SER A 51 0.01 -9.95 3.52
N PRO A 52 1.09 -9.18 3.33
CA PRO A 52 1.72 -9.05 2.03
C PRO A 52 2.28 -10.40 1.56
N GLU A 53 2.15 -10.65 0.27
CA GLU A 53 2.82 -11.77 -0.38
C GLU A 53 4.17 -11.28 -0.92
N SER A 54 5.22 -12.08 -0.75
CA SER A 54 6.56 -11.71 -1.19
C SER A 54 7.21 -12.83 -2.00
N SER A 55 7.78 -12.48 -3.14
CA SER A 55 8.51 -13.39 -4.02
C SER A 55 9.95 -12.95 -4.17
N LYS A 56 10.90 -13.88 -4.03
CA LYS A 56 12.33 -13.60 -4.25
C LYS A 56 12.68 -13.90 -5.70
N MET A 57 13.21 -12.91 -6.42
CA MET A 57 13.68 -13.13 -7.79
C MET A 57 15.18 -13.40 -7.81
N PRO A 58 15.67 -14.26 -8.72
CA PRO A 58 17.08 -14.62 -8.76
C PRO A 58 18.02 -13.46 -9.17
N THR A 59 17.54 -12.54 -10.02
CA THR A 59 18.31 -11.43 -10.59
C THR A 59 17.58 -10.09 -10.47
N ASP A 60 18.34 -9.00 -10.49
CA ASP A 60 17.95 -7.57 -10.53
C ASP A 60 16.86 -7.13 -9.52
N LEU A 61 15.61 -7.48 -9.76
CA LEU A 61 14.44 -7.29 -8.88
C LEU A 61 14.44 -8.32 -7.75
N GLY A 62 15.44 -8.34 -6.87
CA GLY A 62 15.60 -9.46 -5.93
C GLY A 62 14.40 -9.74 -5.01
N MET A 63 13.42 -8.85 -4.87
CA MET A 63 12.13 -9.15 -4.24
C MET A 63 10.97 -8.36 -4.86
N ILE A 64 9.81 -9.00 -5.01
CA ILE A 64 8.52 -8.37 -5.29
C ILE A 64 7.63 -8.57 -4.07
N VAL A 65 6.91 -7.53 -3.66
CA VAL A 65 5.91 -7.58 -2.59
C VAL A 65 4.58 -7.08 -3.12
N SER A 66 3.51 -7.87 -2.97
CA SER A 66 2.15 -7.45 -3.24
C SER A 66 1.37 -7.30 -1.92
N CYS A 67 0.49 -6.30 -1.86
CA CYS A 67 -0.31 -6.04 -0.67
C CYS A 67 -1.69 -5.52 -1.06
N LYS A 68 -2.73 -6.08 -0.43
CA LYS A 68 -4.10 -5.58 -0.52
C LYS A 68 -4.42 -4.76 0.73
N ILE A 69 -5.02 -3.59 0.54
CA ILE A 69 -5.52 -2.72 1.61
C ILE A 69 -7.00 -2.46 1.38
N ASP A 70 -7.81 -2.60 2.42
CA ASP A 70 -9.24 -2.34 2.40
C ASP A 70 -9.58 -1.04 3.13
N PHE A 71 -10.44 -0.24 2.52
CA PHE A 71 -11.21 0.76 3.23
C PHE A 71 -12.40 0.06 3.91
N ALA A 72 -12.28 -0.17 5.21
CA ALA A 72 -13.25 -0.94 6.00
C ALA A 72 -14.50 -0.10 6.35
N ASN A 73 -15.40 0.08 5.40
CA ASN A 73 -16.58 0.94 5.53
C ASN A 73 -17.89 0.19 5.90
N GLY A 74 -17.87 -1.14 5.92
CA GLY A 74 -18.99 -2.00 6.33
C GLY A 74 -20.06 -2.31 5.27
N ALA A 75 -20.13 -1.55 4.16
CA ALA A 75 -21.06 -1.80 3.04
C ALA A 75 -20.45 -2.64 1.90
N GLY A 76 -19.14 -2.88 1.98
CA GLY A 76 -18.30 -3.45 0.95
C GLY A 76 -16.96 -2.71 0.97
N ASP A 77 -15.85 -3.42 0.78
CA ASP A 77 -14.54 -2.80 0.95
C ASP A 77 -14.06 -2.25 -0.40
N ASP A 78 -13.72 -0.95 -0.46
CA ASP A 78 -12.88 -0.44 -1.55
C ASP A 78 -11.46 -0.97 -1.35
N HIS A 79 -10.78 -1.33 -2.44
CA HIS A 79 -9.48 -2.00 -2.40
C HIS A 79 -8.38 -1.14 -3.01
N ILE A 80 -7.24 -1.09 -2.34
CA ILE A 80 -5.95 -0.72 -2.93
C ILE A 80 -5.16 -2.01 -3.13
N ILE A 81 -4.73 -2.27 -4.36
CA ILE A 81 -3.78 -3.34 -4.65
C ILE A 81 -2.45 -2.69 -4.98
N LEU A 82 -1.40 -3.03 -4.23
CA LEU A 82 -0.04 -2.56 -4.45
C LEU A 82 0.84 -3.69 -4.95
N ILE A 83 1.72 -3.38 -5.90
CA ILE A 83 2.85 -4.23 -6.29
C ILE A 83 4.12 -3.38 -6.20
N VAL A 84 5.08 -3.82 -5.39
CA VAL A 84 6.34 -3.10 -5.12
C VAL A 84 7.52 -3.99 -5.47
N GLY A 85 8.44 -3.49 -6.28
CA GLY A 85 9.70 -4.16 -6.64
C GLY A 85 10.88 -3.58 -5.88
N PHE A 86 11.73 -4.45 -5.35
CA PHE A 86 12.96 -4.12 -4.64
C PHE A 86 14.18 -4.64 -5.40
N LEU A 87 15.19 -3.78 -5.56
CA LEU A 87 16.46 -4.17 -6.16
C LEU A 87 17.30 -5.01 -5.21
N LYS A 88 17.99 -5.99 -5.80
CA LYS A 88 19.04 -6.75 -5.15
C LYS A 88 20.30 -5.89 -5.07
N VAL A 89 20.48 -5.14 -3.99
CA VAL A 89 21.73 -4.39 -3.75
C VAL A 89 22.71 -5.21 -2.93
N LYS A 90 23.97 -5.25 -3.37
CA LYS A 90 25.09 -5.90 -2.69
C LYS A 90 25.73 -4.85 -1.80
N ASN A 91 25.43 -4.90 -0.49
CA ASN A 91 25.95 -4.04 0.59
C ASN A 91 25.18 -2.76 0.92
N ASP A 92 24.05 -2.48 0.29
CA ASP A 92 23.13 -1.38 0.67
C ASP A 92 21.77 -1.91 1.14
N ALA A 93 20.99 -1.05 1.80
CA ALA A 93 19.61 -1.35 2.15
C ALA A 93 18.76 -1.55 0.87
N PRO A 94 17.91 -2.59 0.78
CA PRO A 94 17.03 -2.81 -0.35
C PRO A 94 16.27 -1.53 -0.75
N ALA A 95 16.42 -1.13 -2.00
CA ALA A 95 15.77 0.06 -2.55
C ALA A 95 14.58 -0.36 -3.41
N ILE A 96 13.46 0.35 -3.27
CA ILE A 96 12.33 0.20 -4.18
C ILE A 96 12.75 0.78 -5.54
N ASN A 97 12.61 0.02 -6.63
CA ASN A 97 12.78 0.52 -8.00
C ASN A 97 11.48 0.66 -8.79
N PHE A 98 10.42 0.04 -8.29
CA PHE A 98 9.17 -0.09 -9.00
C PHE A 98 8.00 -0.07 -8.02
N VAL A 99 6.93 0.64 -8.38
CA VAL A 99 5.62 0.49 -7.75
C VAL A 99 4.51 0.64 -8.77
N GLU A 100 3.44 -0.12 -8.58
CA GLU A 100 2.17 0.07 -9.26
C GLU A 100 1.05 -0.11 -8.25
N ALA A 101 -0.02 0.67 -8.43
CA ALA A 101 -1.24 0.54 -7.64
C ALA A 101 -2.49 0.55 -8.52
N SER A 102 -3.50 -0.19 -8.07
CA SER A 102 -4.88 -0.03 -8.52
C SER A 102 -5.80 0.28 -7.34
N LEU A 103 -6.79 1.12 -7.60
CA LEU A 103 -7.91 1.41 -6.71
C LEU A 103 -9.16 0.81 -7.34
N GLN A 104 -9.84 -0.04 -6.59
CA GLN A 104 -11.07 -0.73 -7.01
C GLN A 104 -12.17 -0.40 -6.02
N PHE A 105 -13.31 0.07 -6.51
CA PHE A 105 -14.43 0.46 -5.65
C PHE A 105 -15.46 -0.67 -5.56
N TYR A 106 -16.07 -0.83 -4.39
CA TYR A 106 -16.99 -1.95 -4.13
C TYR A 106 -18.33 -1.85 -4.87
N ASP A 107 -18.69 -0.64 -5.31
CA ASP A 107 -20.01 -0.31 -5.84
C ASP A 107 -20.14 -0.53 -7.36
N ASP A 108 -19.23 -1.29 -7.95
CA ASP A 108 -19.13 -1.56 -9.40
C ASP A 108 -19.15 -0.28 -10.26
N THR A 109 -18.83 0.88 -9.68
CA THR A 109 -18.53 2.06 -10.47
C THR A 109 -17.42 1.68 -11.45
N SER A 110 -17.56 2.04 -12.73
CA SER A 110 -16.53 1.78 -13.75
C SER A 110 -15.22 2.54 -13.49
N LEU A 111 -15.09 3.16 -12.31
CA LEU A 111 -14.02 4.02 -11.87
C LEU A 111 -12.87 3.19 -11.26
N ASN A 112 -12.27 2.29 -12.03
CA ASN A 112 -10.99 1.71 -11.59
C ASN A 112 -9.86 2.68 -11.91
N ILE A 113 -9.16 3.14 -10.88
CA ILE A 113 -8.01 4.05 -11.04
C ILE A 113 -6.74 3.22 -10.95
N THR A 114 -5.79 3.46 -11.84
CA THR A 114 -4.47 2.84 -11.77
C THR A 114 -3.39 3.90 -11.83
N SER A 115 -2.30 3.72 -11.09
CA SER A 115 -1.15 4.63 -11.19
C SER A 115 -0.36 4.44 -12.49
N GLY A 116 -0.55 3.29 -13.14
CA GLY A 116 0.43 2.73 -14.05
C GLY A 116 1.75 2.37 -13.34
N PRO A 117 2.71 1.76 -14.06
CA PRO A 117 4.00 1.40 -13.52
C PRO A 117 4.87 2.64 -13.26
N ILE A 118 5.22 2.91 -12.01
CA ILE A 118 6.15 3.97 -11.62
C ILE A 118 7.50 3.34 -11.34
N LYS A 119 8.54 3.82 -12.04
CA LYS A 119 9.92 3.38 -11.86
C LYS A 119 10.73 4.53 -11.30
N VAL A 120 11.63 4.21 -10.37
CA VAL A 120 12.67 5.15 -9.96
C VAL A 120 13.99 4.76 -10.59
N ASP A 121 14.69 5.75 -11.12
CA ASP A 121 16.01 5.55 -11.69
C ASP A 121 17.05 5.52 -10.55
N PRO A 122 17.67 4.35 -10.27
CA PRO A 122 18.66 4.24 -9.21
C PRO A 122 19.95 5.03 -9.51
N SER A 123 20.15 5.48 -10.75
CA SER A 123 21.28 6.33 -11.16
C SER A 123 20.97 7.83 -11.08
N SER A 124 19.73 8.20 -10.74
CA SER A 124 19.33 9.60 -10.66
C SER A 124 20.05 10.33 -9.52
N THR A 125 20.62 11.51 -9.82
CA THR A 125 21.22 12.38 -8.81
C THR A 125 20.20 13.20 -8.03
N THR A 126 18.95 13.24 -8.48
CA THR A 126 17.83 13.86 -7.77
C THR A 126 17.06 12.77 -7.03
N PRO A 127 16.92 12.86 -5.70
CA PRO A 127 16.14 11.88 -4.94
C PRO A 127 14.70 11.76 -5.46
N GLN A 128 14.31 10.56 -5.84
CA GLN A 128 12.94 10.26 -6.29
C GLN A 128 12.18 9.60 -5.14
N ASP A 129 11.26 10.34 -4.52
CA ASP A 129 10.37 9.78 -3.51
C ASP A 129 9.22 9.03 -4.17
N ILE A 130 9.39 7.71 -4.32
CA ILE A 130 8.43 6.84 -4.99
C ILE A 130 7.04 6.87 -4.33
N GLY A 131 6.96 7.07 -3.01
CA GLY A 131 5.68 7.20 -2.31
C GLY A 131 4.94 8.47 -2.71
N SER A 132 5.68 9.59 -2.88
CA SER A 132 5.10 10.84 -3.36
C SER A 132 4.74 10.79 -4.85
N LEU A 133 5.54 10.11 -5.69
CA LEU A 133 5.20 9.87 -7.10
C LEU A 133 3.89 9.06 -7.22
N LEU A 134 3.75 7.99 -6.43
CA LEU A 134 2.54 7.18 -6.40
C LEU A 134 1.32 7.99 -5.95
N PHE A 135 1.47 8.75 -4.86
CA PHE A 135 0.42 9.63 -4.38
C PHE A 135 -0.07 10.57 -5.49
N ASN A 136 0.83 11.28 -6.16
CA ASN A 136 0.45 12.23 -7.21
C ASN A 136 -0.27 11.55 -8.38
N ALA A 137 0.20 10.37 -8.81
CA ALA A 137 -0.40 9.61 -9.91
C ALA A 137 -1.84 9.17 -9.61
N LEU A 138 -2.11 8.74 -8.37
CA LEU A 138 -3.45 8.35 -7.93
C LEU A 138 -4.34 9.56 -7.59
N ASP A 139 -3.80 10.54 -6.88
CA ASP A 139 -4.56 11.67 -6.35
C ASP A 139 -5.11 12.53 -7.47
N SER A 140 -4.32 12.82 -8.50
CA SER A 140 -4.79 13.57 -9.67
C SER A 140 -6.04 12.96 -10.31
N GLN A 141 -6.08 11.62 -10.45
CA GLN A 141 -7.23 10.89 -11.00
C GLN A 141 -8.41 10.86 -10.00
N LEU A 142 -8.15 10.64 -8.71
CA LEU A 142 -9.21 10.69 -7.68
C LEU A 142 -9.87 12.07 -7.63
N GLN A 143 -9.08 13.15 -7.69
CA GLN A 143 -9.60 14.51 -7.62
C GLN A 143 -10.37 14.90 -8.89
N SER A 144 -9.98 14.42 -10.08
CA SER A 144 -10.79 14.62 -11.29
C SER A 144 -12.15 13.95 -11.21
N GLU A 145 -12.25 12.88 -10.41
CA GLU A 145 -13.43 12.04 -10.28
C GLU A 145 -14.17 12.26 -8.96
N LYS A 146 -13.91 13.39 -8.30
CA LYS A 146 -14.40 13.70 -6.95
C LYS A 146 -15.92 13.60 -6.81
N SER A 147 -16.69 13.92 -7.85
CA SER A 147 -18.16 13.78 -7.86
C SER A 147 -18.65 12.33 -7.84
N GLN A 148 -17.80 11.37 -8.19
CA GLN A 148 -18.09 9.94 -8.24
C GLN A 148 -17.65 9.20 -6.96
N LEU A 149 -16.92 9.87 -6.05
CA LEU A 149 -16.39 9.26 -4.81
C LEU A 149 -17.44 9.09 -3.69
N GLY A 150 -18.73 9.23 -4.00
CA GLY A 150 -19.82 9.09 -3.02
C GLY A 150 -19.97 10.31 -2.11
N SER A 151 -20.48 10.09 -0.89
CA SER A 151 -20.81 11.14 0.09
C SER A 151 -20.49 10.73 1.53
N GLY A 152 -20.55 11.68 2.47
CA GLY A 152 -20.36 11.42 3.89
C GLY A 152 -19.02 10.76 4.22
N THR A 153 -19.04 9.74 5.07
CA THR A 153 -17.86 8.97 5.48
C THR A 153 -17.21 8.21 4.34
N THR A 154 -17.99 7.74 3.36
CA THR A 154 -17.47 7.08 2.15
C THR A 154 -16.60 8.04 1.35
N LEU A 155 -17.08 9.27 1.13
CA LEU A 155 -16.29 10.32 0.47
C LEU A 155 -15.01 10.62 1.24
N THR A 156 -15.09 10.78 2.56
CA THR A 156 -13.91 11.03 3.41
C THR A 156 -12.88 9.90 3.30
N GLY A 157 -13.30 8.64 3.28
CA GLY A 157 -12.37 7.51 3.09
C GLY A 157 -11.77 7.47 1.70
N ARG A 158 -12.61 7.55 0.66
CA ARG A 158 -12.18 7.47 -0.75
C ARG A 158 -11.22 8.60 -1.15
N GLN A 159 -11.41 9.82 -0.62
CA GLN A 159 -10.48 10.94 -0.85
C GLN A 159 -9.07 10.69 -0.30
N ASN A 160 -8.91 9.77 0.65
CA ASN A 160 -7.62 9.45 1.25
C ASN A 160 -6.93 8.25 0.60
N LEU A 161 -7.53 7.56 -0.39
CA LEU A 161 -6.97 6.35 -0.99
C LEU A 161 -5.54 6.53 -1.54
N SER A 162 -5.27 7.65 -2.22
CA SER A 162 -3.93 8.01 -2.71
C SER A 162 -2.92 8.12 -1.56
N TYR A 163 -3.32 8.74 -0.46
CA TYR A 163 -2.49 8.90 0.73
C TYR A 163 -2.25 7.57 1.44
N ILE A 164 -3.29 6.72 1.54
CA ILE A 164 -3.17 5.39 2.13
C ILE A 164 -2.22 4.51 1.30
N ALA A 165 -2.26 4.59 -0.03
CA ALA A 165 -1.30 3.90 -0.87
C ALA A 165 0.15 4.35 -0.55
N LYS A 166 0.38 5.67 -0.45
CA LYS A 166 1.70 6.24 -0.09
C LYS A 166 2.22 5.74 1.26
N ILE A 167 1.41 5.79 2.32
CA ILE A 167 1.87 5.38 3.66
C ILE A 167 2.22 3.87 3.69
N ASN A 168 1.46 3.05 2.97
CA ASN A 168 1.71 1.61 2.90
C ASN A 168 3.01 1.31 2.12
N VAL A 169 3.25 1.97 0.98
CA VAL A 169 4.51 1.86 0.24
C VAL A 169 5.71 2.28 1.10
N ASN A 170 5.58 3.37 1.85
CA ASN A 170 6.64 3.83 2.76
C ASN A 170 6.89 2.84 3.90
N ALA A 171 5.85 2.19 4.43
CA ALA A 171 6.00 1.13 5.41
C ALA A 171 6.70 -0.11 4.82
N LEU A 172 6.34 -0.52 3.59
CA LEU A 172 7.01 -1.61 2.87
C LEU A 172 8.50 -1.33 2.64
N LYS A 173 8.85 -0.07 2.29
CA LYS A 173 10.26 0.35 2.12
C LYS A 173 11.11 0.04 3.35
N GLY A 174 10.58 0.30 4.54
CA GLY A 174 11.28 0.07 5.81
C GLY A 174 11.27 -1.37 6.32
N THR A 175 10.72 -2.30 5.54
CA THR A 175 10.43 -3.68 5.98
C THR A 175 11.34 -4.74 5.33
N VAL A 176 11.90 -4.45 4.16
CA VAL A 176 12.77 -5.38 3.45
C VAL A 176 14.21 -5.24 3.93
N SER A 177 14.78 -6.34 4.38
CA SER A 177 16.20 -6.46 4.75
C SER A 177 16.96 -7.25 3.69
N ALA A 178 18.30 -7.09 3.65
CA ALA A 178 19.21 -7.72 2.68
C ALA A 178 19.20 -9.26 2.70
#